data_AF-A0A6I9HIG9-F1
#
_entry.id   AF-A0A6I9HIG9-F1
#
_cell.length_a   1.000
_cell.length_b   1.000
_cell.length_c   1.000
_cell.angle_alpha   90.00
_cell.angle_beta   90.00
_cell.angle_gamma   90.00
#
_symmetry.space_group_name_H-M   'P 1'
#
loop_
_entity.id
_entity.type
_entity.pdbx_description
1 polymer ?
#
loop_
_entity_poly.entity_id
_entity_poly.type
_entity_poly.pdbx_seq_one_letter_code
_entity_poly.pdbx_strand_id
1 'polypeptide(L)'
;MVLVLALWACLALGTASEESPAPEPLAGGMPFAVVWNVPTERCQRRFGIGLPLGDYGIVENQGGHFAGQNITIFYKNKFGLYPYLSQHGVPHNGGLPQRVSLDAHINRVAEDIRLLLRPAFHGLAVVDWEEWRPLWAQNWGAKRMYRTASEQWVREQHGFLLREALRVAARGAHGLLPVIAYSRLSFRRSARFLQLADLVHTIGESAALGAAGLVLWGDLSYSHSAESCANLRHYLVSTLGPYVANVTAAARECSYGQCHGHGRCVRRQPQELGSLLHLSPGANPWAAFRCHCYHGWAGEGCAQQGWLSPATSCQVPAHAHSLYGHKDLTSSDTCLPQGTWGW
;
A
#
# COMPACT_ATOMS: atom_id res chain seq x y z
N MET A 1 28.57 -3.04 71.67
CA MET A 1 29.61 -2.07 71.24
C MET A 1 30.03 -2.31 69.78
N VAL A 2 29.07 -2.46 68.86
CA VAL A 2 29.34 -2.83 67.44
C VAL A 2 28.47 -2.00 66.48
N LEU A 3 28.12 -0.76 66.86
CA LEU A 3 27.19 0.09 66.10
C LEU A 3 27.80 1.40 65.60
N VAL A 4 29.14 1.56 65.67
CA VAL A 4 29.82 2.80 65.26
C VAL A 4 30.69 2.63 64.00
N LEU A 5 30.88 1.41 63.50
CA LEU A 5 31.64 1.18 62.25
C LEU A 5 30.76 1.27 60.98
N ALA A 6 29.47 1.62 61.13
CA ALA A 6 28.52 1.69 60.03
C ALA A 6 28.52 3.01 59.23
N LEU A 7 29.39 3.99 59.53
CA LEU A 7 29.25 5.34 58.98
C LEU A 7 30.49 5.98 58.34
N TRP A 8 31.61 5.25 58.21
CA TRP A 8 32.81 5.78 57.52
C TRP A 8 33.26 4.99 56.28
N ALA A 9 32.59 3.89 55.95
CA ALA A 9 32.83 3.17 54.69
C ALA A 9 31.91 3.60 53.54
N CYS A 10 30.95 4.51 53.79
CA CYS A 10 29.93 4.92 52.80
C CYS A 10 30.23 6.27 52.11
N LEU A 11 31.41 6.87 52.28
CA LEU A 11 31.69 8.22 51.77
C LEU A 11 32.93 8.36 50.89
N ALA A 12 33.58 7.25 50.53
CA ALA A 12 34.66 7.29 49.55
C ALA A 12 34.57 6.06 48.65
N LEU A 13 33.76 6.15 47.61
CA LEU A 13 34.05 5.67 46.27
C LEU A 13 32.98 6.31 45.40
N GLY A 14 33.39 7.42 44.79
CA GLY A 14 32.56 8.25 43.96
C GLY A 14 31.87 7.43 42.88
N THR A 15 30.81 8.02 42.35
CA THR A 15 30.16 7.66 41.09
C THR A 15 31.21 7.32 40.03
N ALA A 16 31.60 6.05 39.94
CA ALA A 16 32.23 5.54 38.75
C ALA A 16 31.13 5.61 37.70
N SER A 17 31.25 6.57 36.78
CA SER A 17 30.52 6.47 35.53
C SER A 17 30.92 5.13 34.94
N GLU A 18 30.02 4.16 34.95
CA GLU A 18 30.18 2.93 34.18
C GLU A 18 30.14 3.29 32.69
N GLU A 19 31.25 3.82 32.19
CA GLU A 19 31.48 3.88 30.76
C GLU A 19 31.59 2.44 30.26
N SER A 20 30.75 2.09 29.29
CA SER A 20 30.83 0.79 28.64
C SER A 20 32.22 0.62 27.99
N PRO A 21 32.81 -0.58 28.03
CA PRO A 21 34.11 -0.83 27.44
C PRO A 21 34.10 -0.46 25.94
N ALA A 22 35.19 0.17 25.49
CA ALA A 22 35.35 0.53 24.09
C ALA A 22 35.43 -0.73 23.21
N PRO A 23 34.85 -0.69 21.99
CA PRO A 23 34.93 -1.81 21.05
C PRO A 23 36.38 -2.09 20.64
N GLU A 24 36.65 -3.34 20.25
CA GLU A 24 37.99 -3.75 19.80
C GLU A 24 38.43 -2.99 18.52
N PRO A 25 39.75 -2.77 18.35
CA PRO A 25 40.33 -2.22 17.13
C PRO A 25 39.87 -2.92 15.84
N LEU A 26 39.35 -2.13 14.88
CA LEU A 26 38.80 -2.63 13.62
C LEU A 26 39.79 -3.38 12.73
N ALA A 27 41.09 -3.05 12.81
CA ALA A 27 42.14 -3.70 12.05
C ALA A 27 43.51 -3.48 12.70
N GLY A 28 44.29 -4.55 12.84
CA GLY A 28 45.72 -4.47 13.20
C GLY A 28 46.04 -3.93 14.61
N GLY A 29 45.07 -3.96 15.54
CA GLY A 29 45.28 -3.46 16.92
C GLY A 29 45.36 -1.93 17.03
N MET A 30 45.09 -1.20 15.94
CA MET A 30 45.14 0.27 15.95
C MET A 30 43.89 0.87 16.60
N PRO A 31 44.03 1.76 17.59
CA PRO A 31 42.88 2.36 18.28
C PRO A 31 42.00 3.22 17.36
N PHE A 32 42.53 3.66 16.22
CA PHE A 32 41.82 4.38 15.16
C PHE A 32 42.31 3.89 13.80
N ALA A 33 41.38 3.50 12.92
CA ALA A 33 41.69 2.95 11.60
C ALA A 33 40.99 3.73 10.49
N VAL A 34 41.72 4.00 9.41
CA VAL A 34 41.16 4.54 8.16
C VAL A 34 41.10 3.41 7.15
N VAL A 35 39.90 3.15 6.61
CA VAL A 35 39.65 2.04 5.70
C VAL A 35 39.43 2.55 4.28
N TRP A 36 40.18 2.02 3.32
CA TRP A 36 40.04 2.35 1.90
C TRP A 36 39.03 1.43 1.22
N ASN A 37 37.95 2.01 0.73
CA ASN A 37 36.87 1.28 0.07
C ASN A 37 36.55 1.85 -1.33
N VAL A 38 37.59 2.29 -2.03
CA VAL A 38 37.48 2.90 -3.37
C VAL A 38 38.02 1.90 -4.41
N PRO A 39 37.31 1.62 -5.53
CA PRO A 39 37.67 0.62 -6.55
C PRO A 39 38.84 1.06 -7.41
N THR A 40 40.02 1.07 -6.78
CA THR A 40 41.28 1.55 -7.33
C THR A 40 42.15 0.44 -7.91
N GLU A 41 41.71 -0.82 -7.85
CA GLU A 41 42.39 -1.94 -8.50
C GLU A 41 42.61 -1.71 -10.01
N ARG A 42 41.67 -1.00 -10.65
CA ARG A 42 41.79 -0.61 -12.06
C ARG A 42 42.96 0.35 -12.30
N CYS A 43 43.35 1.17 -11.32
CA CYS A 43 44.51 2.06 -11.42
C CYS A 43 45.78 1.26 -11.67
N GLN A 44 46.00 0.20 -10.87
CA GLN A 44 47.13 -0.70 -11.04
C GLN A 44 46.99 -1.54 -12.31
N ARG A 45 45.86 -2.25 -12.49
CA ARG A 45 45.70 -3.21 -13.60
C ARG A 45 45.67 -2.58 -14.99
N ARG A 46 45.10 -1.38 -15.14
CA ARG A 46 44.91 -0.73 -16.45
C ARG A 46 45.94 0.35 -16.74
N PHE A 47 46.45 1.02 -15.71
CA PHE A 47 47.33 2.19 -15.88
C PHE A 47 48.70 2.01 -15.21
N GLY A 48 48.94 0.89 -14.50
CA GLY A 48 50.22 0.64 -13.81
C GLY A 48 50.47 1.57 -12.63
N ILE A 49 49.45 2.27 -12.15
CA ILE A 49 49.57 3.24 -11.06
C ILE A 49 49.20 2.55 -9.74
N GLY A 50 50.22 2.32 -8.92
CA GLY A 50 50.06 1.82 -7.55
C GLY A 50 49.72 2.97 -6.60
N LEU A 51 48.82 2.71 -5.66
CA LEU A 51 48.48 3.66 -4.61
C LEU A 51 49.23 3.27 -3.32
N PRO A 52 50.02 4.19 -2.71
CA PRO A 52 50.81 3.89 -1.52
C PRO A 52 49.95 3.97 -0.24
N LEU A 53 48.85 3.21 -0.17
CA LEU A 53 47.90 3.28 0.95
C LEU A 53 48.52 2.78 2.26
N GLY A 54 49.35 1.74 2.19
CA GLY A 54 50.07 1.19 3.34
C GLY A 54 51.03 2.20 4.00
N ASP A 55 51.66 3.06 3.21
CA ASP A 55 52.60 4.09 3.70
C ASP A 55 51.92 5.11 4.61
N TYR A 56 50.59 5.26 4.49
CA TYR A 56 49.78 6.17 5.29
C TYR A 56 48.97 5.47 6.40
N GLY A 57 49.22 4.18 6.64
CA GLY A 57 48.45 3.40 7.61
C GLY A 57 46.98 3.20 7.21
N ILE A 58 46.65 3.34 5.93
CA ILE A 58 45.30 3.12 5.41
C ILE A 58 45.12 1.64 5.13
N VAL A 59 44.08 1.04 5.72
CA VAL A 59 43.78 -0.38 5.58
C VAL A 59 42.94 -0.61 4.33
N GLU A 60 43.42 -1.43 3.41
CA GLU A 60 42.67 -1.89 2.24
C GLU A 60 42.39 -3.41 2.29
N ASN A 61 41.35 -3.85 1.59
CA ASN A 61 41.14 -5.29 1.38
C ASN A 61 42.17 -5.84 0.39
N GLN A 62 42.69 -7.04 0.67
CA GLN A 62 43.65 -7.72 -0.20
C GLN A 62 43.14 -7.85 -1.64
N GLY A 63 43.92 -7.38 -2.61
CA GLY A 63 43.61 -7.43 -4.04
C GLY A 63 42.49 -6.48 -4.49
N GLY A 64 42.12 -5.48 -3.69
CA GLY A 64 41.04 -4.54 -4.04
C GLY A 64 39.65 -5.17 -4.06
N HIS A 65 39.49 -6.36 -3.48
CA HIS A 65 38.21 -7.07 -3.42
C HIS A 65 37.31 -6.46 -2.33
N PHE A 66 36.13 -5.98 -2.74
CA PHE A 66 35.10 -5.34 -1.89
C PHE A 66 34.43 -6.24 -0.85
N ALA A 67 34.74 -7.55 -0.90
CA ALA A 67 34.42 -8.52 0.13
C ALA A 67 35.75 -9.04 0.70
N GLY A 68 36.14 -8.54 1.87
CA GLY A 68 37.42 -8.85 2.49
C GLY A 68 37.30 -9.13 3.98
N GLN A 69 38.43 -9.39 4.63
CA GLN A 69 38.47 -9.75 6.05
C GLN A 69 38.12 -8.56 6.97
N ASN A 70 38.39 -7.32 6.55
CA ASN A 70 38.30 -6.14 7.40
C ASN A 70 37.06 -5.27 7.12
N ILE A 71 36.65 -5.15 5.85
CA ILE A 71 35.41 -4.45 5.46
C ILE A 71 34.71 -5.19 4.33
N THR A 72 33.38 -5.27 4.37
CA THR A 72 32.55 -5.78 3.28
C THR A 72 31.36 -4.85 3.07
N ILE A 73 31.19 -4.33 1.84
CA ILE A 73 29.98 -3.57 1.45
C ILE A 73 29.00 -4.47 0.71
N PHE A 74 27.76 -4.40 1.16
CA PHE A 74 26.60 -5.04 0.58
C PHE A 74 25.79 -4.03 -0.24
N TYR A 75 25.99 -4.03 -1.56
CA TYR A 75 25.20 -3.23 -2.47
C TYR A 75 23.78 -3.77 -2.65
N LYS A 76 22.87 -2.91 -3.10
CA LYS A 76 21.44 -3.18 -3.35
C LYS A 76 21.08 -4.47 -4.10
N ASN A 77 21.99 -5.01 -4.93
CA ASN A 77 21.75 -6.22 -5.74
C ASN A 77 22.50 -7.47 -5.25
N LYS A 78 23.18 -7.38 -4.10
CA LYS A 78 24.01 -8.46 -3.54
C LYS A 78 23.61 -8.87 -2.12
N PHE A 79 22.54 -8.30 -1.59
CA PHE A 79 22.17 -8.49 -0.19
C PHE A 79 20.67 -8.47 0.03
N GLY A 80 20.10 -9.65 0.22
CA GLY A 80 18.69 -9.87 0.37
C GLY A 80 17.89 -9.62 -0.91
N LEU A 81 16.58 -9.64 -0.75
CA LEU A 81 15.62 -9.25 -1.78
C LEU A 81 15.29 -7.76 -1.64
N TYR A 82 16.29 -6.89 -1.71
CA TYR A 82 16.07 -5.45 -1.55
C TYR A 82 15.14 -4.91 -2.66
N PRO A 83 13.97 -4.34 -2.32
CA PRO A 83 13.06 -3.78 -3.31
C PRO A 83 13.56 -2.45 -3.81
N TYR A 84 13.58 -2.25 -5.12
CA TYR A 84 13.84 -0.93 -5.69
C TYR A 84 13.23 -0.77 -7.08
N LEU A 85 13.04 0.50 -7.47
CA LEU A 85 12.65 0.89 -8.81
C LEU A 85 13.91 1.30 -9.57
N SER A 86 14.10 0.78 -10.79
CA SER A 86 15.16 1.26 -11.68
C SER A 86 14.92 2.73 -12.06
N GLN A 87 15.89 3.39 -12.69
CA GLN A 87 15.72 4.77 -13.18
C GLN A 87 14.54 4.94 -14.15
N HIS A 88 14.14 3.86 -14.83
CA HIS A 88 12.98 3.82 -15.74
C HIS A 88 11.69 3.38 -15.04
N GLY A 89 11.69 3.25 -13.70
CA GLY A 89 10.53 2.83 -12.92
C GLY A 89 10.26 1.33 -12.93
N VAL A 90 11.17 0.51 -13.46
CA VAL A 90 10.99 -0.95 -13.49
C VAL A 90 11.18 -1.53 -12.09
N PRO A 91 10.21 -2.31 -11.56
CA PRO A 91 10.31 -2.86 -10.22
C PRO A 91 11.25 -4.07 -10.16
N HIS A 92 12.19 -4.03 -9.21
CA HIS A 92 13.03 -5.15 -8.81
C HIS A 92 12.63 -5.60 -7.41
N ASN A 93 12.48 -6.92 -7.21
CA ASN A 93 11.95 -7.51 -5.98
C ASN A 93 10.67 -6.77 -5.56
N GLY A 94 9.65 -6.67 -6.41
CA GLY A 94 8.42 -5.95 -6.08
C GLY A 94 8.51 -4.41 -6.01
N GLY A 95 9.71 -3.83 -6.09
CA GLY A 95 9.98 -2.39 -6.25
C GLY A 95 9.74 -1.51 -5.02
N LEU A 96 8.84 -1.90 -4.14
CA LEU A 96 8.45 -1.17 -2.94
C LEU A 96 8.62 -2.07 -1.70
N PRO A 97 9.06 -1.53 -0.54
CA PRO A 97 9.26 -2.32 0.67
C PRO A 97 8.00 -3.07 1.11
N GLN A 98 6.83 -2.45 0.97
CA GLN A 98 5.54 -3.05 1.32
C GLN A 98 5.03 -4.13 0.32
N ARG A 99 5.76 -4.40 -0.77
CA ARG A 99 5.43 -5.42 -1.78
C ARG A 99 6.34 -6.66 -1.71
N VAL A 100 7.25 -6.71 -0.74
CA VAL A 100 8.19 -7.82 -0.56
C VAL A 100 7.86 -8.57 0.72
N SER A 101 7.91 -9.89 0.64
CA SER A 101 7.87 -10.72 1.85
C SER A 101 9.14 -10.49 2.68
N LEU A 102 8.96 -9.96 3.89
CA LEU A 102 10.07 -9.72 4.80
C LEU A 102 10.79 -11.03 5.17
N ASP A 103 10.04 -12.13 5.36
CA ASP A 103 10.62 -13.43 5.68
C ASP A 103 11.50 -13.94 4.54
N ALA A 104 11.03 -13.83 3.30
CA ALA A 104 11.81 -14.22 2.13
C ALA A 104 13.08 -13.36 1.99
N HIS A 105 12.97 -12.05 2.27
CA HIS A 105 14.10 -11.15 2.28
C HIS A 105 15.14 -11.54 3.35
N ILE A 106 14.71 -11.78 4.60
CA ILE A 106 15.59 -12.15 5.72
C ILE A 106 16.26 -13.50 5.46
N ASN A 107 15.53 -14.48 4.94
CA ASN A 107 16.10 -15.78 4.58
C ASN A 107 17.21 -15.62 3.54
N ARG A 108 16.96 -14.80 2.50
CA ARG A 108 17.97 -14.51 1.50
C ARG A 108 19.17 -13.76 2.07
N VAL A 109 18.95 -12.78 2.95
CA VAL A 109 20.03 -12.09 3.67
C VAL A 109 20.88 -13.08 4.46
N ALA A 110 20.27 -14.03 5.17
CA ALA A 110 20.99 -15.03 5.94
C ALA A 110 21.84 -15.95 5.06
N GLU A 111 21.36 -16.31 3.87
CA GLU A 111 22.14 -17.05 2.86
C GLU A 111 23.30 -16.20 2.32
N ASP A 112 23.04 -14.95 1.94
CA ASP A 112 24.04 -14.03 1.41
C ASP A 112 25.14 -13.77 2.46
N ILE A 113 24.81 -13.61 3.75
CA ILE A 113 25.78 -13.51 4.84
C ILE A 113 26.66 -14.75 4.91
N ARG A 114 26.09 -15.96 4.88
CA ARG A 114 26.85 -17.22 4.94
C ARG A 114 27.77 -17.42 3.74
N LEU A 115 27.37 -16.94 2.56
CA LEU A 115 28.15 -17.05 1.33
C LEU A 115 29.25 -16.00 1.24
N LEU A 116 28.96 -14.77 1.66
CA LEU A 116 29.83 -13.61 1.44
C LEU A 116 30.76 -13.33 2.62
N LEU A 117 30.39 -13.75 3.84
CA LEU A 117 31.20 -13.56 5.05
C LEU A 117 31.69 -14.90 5.57
N ARG A 118 32.95 -14.92 6.03
CA ARG A 118 33.51 -16.07 6.72
C ARG A 118 32.86 -16.21 8.10
N PRO A 119 32.71 -17.43 8.65
CA PRO A 119 32.10 -17.62 9.98
C PRO A 119 32.78 -16.84 11.12
N ALA A 120 34.07 -16.55 11.01
CA ALA A 120 34.85 -15.78 12.00
C ALA A 120 35.08 -14.32 11.58
N PHE A 121 34.23 -13.76 10.72
CA PHE A 121 34.33 -12.36 10.29
C PHE A 121 34.05 -11.43 11.48
N HIS A 122 34.99 -10.51 11.74
CA HIS A 122 34.95 -9.53 12.81
C HIS A 122 35.18 -8.09 12.30
N GLY A 123 35.16 -7.91 10.97
CA GLY A 123 35.31 -6.61 10.33
C GLY A 123 33.98 -5.83 10.21
N LEU A 124 34.02 -4.72 9.48
CA LEU A 124 32.84 -3.88 9.21
C LEU A 124 31.99 -4.47 8.07
N ALA A 125 30.73 -4.79 8.38
CA ALA A 125 29.71 -5.14 7.39
C ALA A 125 28.79 -3.94 7.15
N VAL A 126 28.88 -3.32 5.96
CA VAL A 126 28.14 -2.10 5.63
C VAL A 126 27.07 -2.42 4.60
N VAL A 127 25.82 -2.11 4.91
CA VAL A 127 24.70 -2.24 3.96
C VAL A 127 24.49 -0.91 3.27
N ASP A 128 24.70 -0.89 1.96
CA ASP A 128 24.63 0.29 1.12
C ASP A 128 23.33 0.30 0.30
N TRP A 129 22.26 0.71 0.96
CA TRP A 129 20.91 0.80 0.40
C TRP A 129 20.48 2.25 0.26
N GLU A 130 20.57 2.76 -0.96
CA GLU A 130 20.35 4.18 -1.22
C GLU A 130 19.04 4.48 -1.95
N GLU A 131 18.30 3.48 -2.43
CA GLU A 131 17.27 3.69 -3.44
C GLU A 131 16.05 4.47 -2.91
N TRP A 132 15.60 4.13 -1.71
CA TRP A 132 14.52 4.83 -1.01
C TRP A 132 14.91 5.11 0.44
N ARG A 133 14.28 6.12 1.04
CA ARG A 133 14.46 6.49 2.44
C ARG A 133 13.31 5.96 3.28
N PRO A 134 13.54 5.53 4.53
CA PRO A 134 12.48 5.00 5.39
C PRO A 134 11.44 6.06 5.75
N LEU A 135 11.85 7.34 5.82
CA LEU A 135 10.94 8.45 6.08
C LEU A 135 10.28 8.93 4.79
N TRP A 136 8.96 8.76 4.70
CA TRP A 136 8.13 9.14 3.55
C TRP A 136 8.46 10.53 3.00
N ALA A 137 8.47 11.55 3.87
CA ALA A 137 8.71 12.93 3.50
C ALA A 137 10.11 13.18 2.90
N GLN A 138 11.08 12.33 3.22
CA GLN A 138 12.45 12.44 2.71
C GLN A 138 12.61 11.84 1.30
N ASN A 139 11.62 11.15 0.73
CA ASN A 139 11.68 10.65 -0.64
C ASN A 139 11.39 11.77 -1.66
N TRP A 140 12.22 12.80 -1.67
CA TRP A 140 12.20 13.94 -2.59
C TRP A 140 13.18 13.76 -3.77
N GLY A 141 13.15 14.70 -4.72
CA GLY A 141 13.91 14.59 -5.97
C GLY A 141 13.51 13.37 -6.79
N ALA A 142 14.49 12.66 -7.34
CA ALA A 142 14.29 11.41 -8.11
C ALA A 142 13.52 10.34 -7.31
N LYS A 143 13.65 10.32 -5.97
CA LYS A 143 12.98 9.33 -5.10
C LYS A 143 11.48 9.57 -4.96
N ARG A 144 10.93 10.66 -5.53
CA ARG A 144 9.47 10.89 -5.59
C ARG A 144 8.74 9.75 -6.29
N MET A 145 9.41 9.03 -7.20
CA MET A 145 8.85 7.84 -7.87
C MET A 145 8.36 6.76 -6.89
N TYR A 146 9.02 6.59 -5.73
CA TYR A 146 8.59 5.63 -4.71
C TYR A 146 7.28 6.04 -4.04
N ARG A 147 7.05 7.36 -3.90
CA ARG A 147 5.77 7.89 -3.40
C ARG A 147 4.67 7.64 -4.42
N THR A 148 4.91 8.01 -5.68
CA THR A 148 3.96 7.79 -6.78
C THR A 148 3.60 6.32 -6.94
N ALA A 149 4.58 5.42 -6.96
CA ALA A 149 4.35 3.97 -7.09
C ALA A 149 3.61 3.39 -5.87
N SER A 150 3.90 3.88 -4.65
CA SER A 150 3.19 3.45 -3.44
C SER A 150 1.73 3.90 -3.46
N GLU A 151 1.46 5.14 -3.86
CA GLU A 151 0.11 5.67 -4.03
C GLU A 151 -0.65 4.88 -5.10
N GLN A 152 -0.03 4.64 -6.26
CA GLN A 152 -0.65 3.87 -7.34
C GLN A 152 -0.97 2.44 -6.91
N TRP A 153 -0.05 1.77 -6.21
CA TRP A 153 -0.29 0.42 -5.72
C TRP A 153 -1.50 0.38 -4.77
N VAL A 154 -1.58 1.34 -3.84
CA VAL A 154 -2.74 1.47 -2.94
C VAL A 154 -4.03 1.73 -3.75
N ARG A 155 -3.99 2.62 -4.76
CA ARG A 155 -5.14 2.89 -5.64
C ARG A 155 -5.61 1.64 -6.39
N GLU A 156 -4.69 0.86 -6.94
CA GLU A 156 -5.00 -0.41 -7.61
C GLU A 156 -5.70 -1.36 -6.62
N GLN A 157 -5.16 -1.53 -5.41
CA GLN A 157 -5.74 -2.42 -4.40
C GLN A 157 -7.14 -1.99 -3.92
N HIS A 158 -7.41 -0.69 -3.76
CA HIS A 158 -8.71 -0.20 -3.29
C HIS A 158 -9.82 -0.32 -4.35
N GLY A 159 -9.50 -0.18 -5.63
CA GLY A 159 -10.47 -0.38 -6.71
C GLY A 159 -10.96 -1.83 -6.81
N PHE A 160 -10.10 -2.82 -6.56
CA PHE A 160 -10.46 -4.25 -6.70
C PHE A 160 -11.52 -4.72 -5.69
N LEU A 161 -11.44 -4.31 -4.42
CA LEU A 161 -12.39 -4.75 -3.38
C LEU A 161 -13.82 -4.30 -3.67
N LEU A 162 -13.99 -3.03 -4.04
CA LEU A 162 -15.33 -2.50 -4.34
C LEU A 162 -15.88 -3.08 -5.64
N ARG A 163 -15.04 -3.21 -6.67
CA ARG A 163 -15.43 -3.88 -7.92
C ARG A 163 -15.87 -5.32 -7.68
N GLU A 164 -15.16 -6.06 -6.84
CA GLU A 164 -15.52 -7.44 -6.52
C GLU A 164 -16.86 -7.50 -5.79
N ALA A 165 -17.10 -6.61 -4.82
CA ALA A 165 -18.40 -6.51 -4.16
C ALA A 165 -19.53 -6.21 -5.16
N LEU A 166 -19.32 -5.29 -6.11
CA LEU A 166 -20.27 -4.97 -7.18
C LEU A 166 -20.49 -6.15 -8.13
N ARG A 167 -19.42 -6.87 -8.50
CA ARG A 167 -19.47 -8.08 -9.34
C ARG A 167 -20.28 -9.19 -8.67
N VAL A 168 -20.12 -9.38 -7.35
CA VAL A 168 -20.90 -10.34 -6.56
C VAL A 168 -22.36 -9.88 -6.44
N ALA A 169 -22.60 -8.60 -6.12
CA ALA A 169 -23.94 -8.03 -6.01
C ALA A 169 -24.76 -8.17 -7.30
N ALA A 170 -24.11 -8.00 -8.46
CA ALA A 170 -24.74 -8.17 -9.78
C ALA A 170 -25.18 -9.62 -10.06
N ARG A 171 -24.64 -10.61 -9.34
CA ARG A 171 -25.03 -12.03 -9.47
C ARG A 171 -26.13 -12.45 -8.48
N GLY A 172 -26.60 -11.56 -7.61
CA GLY A 172 -27.72 -11.86 -6.72
C GLY A 172 -28.99 -12.19 -7.50
N ALA A 173 -29.85 -13.04 -6.94
CA ALA A 173 -31.07 -13.56 -7.59
C ALA A 173 -32.03 -12.48 -8.15
N HIS A 174 -31.90 -11.23 -7.68
CA HIS A 174 -32.68 -10.08 -8.16
C HIS A 174 -31.80 -8.91 -8.67
N GLY A 175 -30.49 -9.13 -8.86
CA GLY A 175 -29.57 -8.19 -9.52
C GLY A 175 -29.30 -6.85 -8.82
N LEU A 176 -29.73 -6.66 -7.56
CA LEU A 176 -29.88 -5.31 -6.97
C LEU A 176 -29.42 -5.20 -5.51
N LEU A 177 -28.40 -5.95 -5.10
CA LEU A 177 -27.88 -5.78 -3.75
C LEU A 177 -27.13 -4.43 -3.62
N PRO A 178 -27.55 -3.54 -2.70
CA PRO A 178 -26.85 -2.28 -2.50
C PRO A 178 -25.47 -2.55 -1.91
N VAL A 179 -24.41 -2.13 -2.61
CA VAL A 179 -23.05 -2.20 -2.09
C VAL A 179 -22.77 -0.95 -1.27
N ILE A 180 -22.53 -1.12 0.02
CA ILE A 180 -22.19 -0.02 0.94
C ILE A 180 -20.74 -0.22 1.39
N ALA A 181 -19.85 0.68 0.97
CA ALA A 181 -18.44 0.59 1.30
C ALA A 181 -18.18 1.00 2.76
N TYR A 182 -17.16 0.44 3.39
CA TYR A 182 -16.64 0.91 4.67
C TYR A 182 -15.36 1.72 4.45
N SER A 183 -15.26 2.91 5.04
CA SER A 183 -14.04 3.72 5.01
C SER A 183 -13.72 4.32 6.38
N ARG A 184 -12.43 4.49 6.67
CA ARG A 184 -11.96 5.19 7.87
C ARG A 184 -11.73 6.67 7.58
N LEU A 185 -11.72 7.47 8.64
CA LEU A 185 -11.33 8.89 8.60
C LEU A 185 -9.81 9.10 8.67
N SER A 186 -9.08 8.09 9.13
CA SER A 186 -7.63 8.12 9.34
C SER A 186 -6.98 6.83 8.86
N PHE A 187 -5.67 6.85 8.68
CA PHE A 187 -4.89 5.65 8.37
C PHE A 187 -5.00 4.63 9.51
N ARG A 188 -5.00 3.33 9.17
CA ARG A 188 -5.08 2.25 10.18
C ARG A 188 -3.92 2.39 11.18
N ARG A 189 -4.24 2.38 12.49
CA ARG A 189 -3.29 2.57 13.60
C ARG A 189 -2.56 3.93 13.61
N SER A 190 -3.19 4.98 13.06
CA SER A 190 -2.63 6.34 13.05
C SER A 190 -3.73 7.36 13.34
N ALA A 191 -3.42 8.38 14.14
CA ALA A 191 -4.31 9.51 14.40
C ALA A 191 -4.38 10.51 13.22
N ARG A 192 -3.53 10.35 12.19
CA ARG A 192 -3.52 11.22 11.02
C ARG A 192 -4.75 10.99 10.15
N PHE A 193 -5.60 12.01 10.06
CA PHE A 193 -6.74 12.03 9.14
C PHE A 193 -6.31 11.94 7.68
N LEU A 194 -7.20 11.37 6.86
CA LEU A 194 -7.05 11.29 5.41
C LEU A 194 -7.01 12.71 4.81
N GLN A 195 -6.13 12.94 3.84
CA GLN A 195 -6.11 14.21 3.13
C GLN A 195 -7.13 14.22 2.00
N LEU A 196 -7.37 15.39 1.38
CA LEU A 196 -8.30 15.51 0.25
C LEU A 196 -7.99 14.48 -0.85
N ALA A 197 -6.72 14.29 -1.20
CA ALA A 197 -6.31 13.29 -2.17
C ALA A 197 -6.70 11.86 -1.75
N ASP A 198 -6.61 11.51 -0.47
CA ASP A 198 -7.03 10.19 0.02
C ASP A 198 -8.56 10.03 -0.02
N LEU A 199 -9.31 11.09 0.29
CA LEU A 199 -10.78 11.09 0.20
C LEU A 199 -11.28 10.91 -1.24
N VAL A 200 -10.56 11.50 -2.19
CA VAL A 200 -10.77 11.29 -3.62
C VAL A 200 -10.68 9.81 -3.99
N HIS A 201 -9.64 9.13 -3.53
CA HIS A 201 -9.40 7.72 -3.86
C HIS A 201 -10.13 6.73 -2.96
N THR A 202 -10.97 7.19 -2.04
CA THR A 202 -11.79 6.32 -1.17
C THR A 202 -13.27 6.59 -1.40
N ILE A 203 -13.77 7.72 -0.90
CA ILE A 203 -15.19 8.10 -1.03
C ILE A 203 -15.51 8.46 -2.48
N GLY A 204 -14.63 9.21 -3.16
CA GLY A 204 -14.83 9.59 -4.57
C GLY A 204 -14.89 8.37 -5.49
N GLU A 205 -13.92 7.48 -5.34
CA GLU A 205 -13.88 6.22 -6.09
C GLU A 205 -15.12 5.35 -5.83
N SER A 206 -15.60 5.32 -4.58
CA SER A 206 -16.81 4.58 -4.22
C SER A 206 -18.06 5.10 -4.94
N ALA A 207 -18.23 6.43 -4.96
CA ALA A 207 -19.31 7.07 -5.69
C ALA A 207 -19.19 6.86 -7.21
N ALA A 208 -17.98 7.02 -7.77
CA ALA A 208 -17.74 6.88 -9.20
C ALA A 208 -18.02 5.47 -9.74
N LEU A 209 -17.80 4.43 -8.93
CA LEU A 209 -18.11 3.05 -9.28
C LEU A 209 -19.58 2.66 -9.04
N GLY A 210 -20.42 3.58 -8.56
CA GLY A 210 -21.85 3.33 -8.38
C GLY A 210 -22.25 2.66 -7.08
N ALA A 211 -21.40 2.72 -6.04
CA ALA A 211 -21.77 2.22 -4.72
C ALA A 211 -23.08 2.85 -4.22
N ALA A 212 -23.86 2.09 -3.47
CA ALA A 212 -25.11 2.55 -2.90
C ALA A 212 -24.90 3.64 -1.84
N GLY A 213 -23.80 3.53 -1.10
CA GLY A 213 -23.37 4.48 -0.07
C GLY A 213 -22.05 4.07 0.55
N LEU A 214 -21.68 4.76 1.64
CA LEU A 214 -20.46 4.51 2.38
C LEU A 214 -20.68 4.75 3.88
N VAL A 215 -20.17 3.85 4.71
CA VAL A 215 -20.14 3.98 6.17
C VAL A 215 -18.76 4.46 6.59
N LEU A 216 -18.73 5.59 7.29
CA LEU A 216 -17.52 6.12 7.91
C LEU A 216 -17.34 5.47 9.28
N TRP A 217 -16.25 4.72 9.46
CA TRP A 217 -15.96 4.01 10.70
C TRP A 217 -14.75 4.58 11.44
N GLY A 218 -14.83 4.53 12.76
CA GLY A 218 -13.81 5.04 13.66
C GLY A 218 -13.67 4.21 14.92
N ASP A 219 -12.52 4.36 15.57
CA ASP A 219 -12.29 3.85 16.93
C ASP A 219 -12.35 5.02 17.94
N LEU A 220 -12.25 4.69 19.22
CA LEU A 220 -12.34 5.67 20.30
C LEU A 220 -11.26 6.76 20.24
N SER A 221 -10.19 6.59 19.46
CA SER A 221 -9.14 7.61 19.33
C SER A 221 -9.67 8.94 18.81
N TYR A 222 -10.78 8.98 18.08
CA TYR A 222 -11.34 10.24 17.56
C TYR A 222 -12.09 11.06 18.62
N SER A 223 -12.45 10.43 19.75
CA SER A 223 -13.32 11.03 20.77
C SER A 223 -12.84 10.79 22.21
N HIS A 224 -11.60 10.32 22.40
CA HIS A 224 -11.07 9.99 23.73
C HIS A 224 -10.70 11.22 24.58
N SER A 225 -10.58 12.40 23.94
CA SER A 225 -10.22 13.65 24.62
C SER A 225 -10.89 14.85 23.96
N ALA A 226 -10.99 15.97 24.70
CA ALA A 226 -11.51 17.22 24.17
C ALA A 226 -10.73 17.71 22.93
N GLU A 227 -9.40 17.52 22.95
CA GLU A 227 -8.52 17.83 21.81
C GLU A 227 -8.84 16.95 20.60
N SER A 228 -9.05 15.65 20.79
CA SER A 228 -9.41 14.74 19.70
C SER A 228 -10.74 15.10 19.05
N CYS A 229 -11.74 15.42 19.87
CA CYS A 229 -13.03 15.93 19.39
C CYS A 229 -12.88 17.26 18.63
N ALA A 230 -12.04 18.18 19.11
CA ALA A 230 -11.78 19.45 18.46
C ALA A 230 -11.07 19.25 17.10
N ASN A 231 -10.08 18.37 17.04
CA ASN A 231 -9.36 18.00 15.83
C ASN A 231 -10.29 17.33 14.82
N LEU A 232 -11.16 16.42 15.26
CA LEU A 232 -12.19 15.81 14.43
C LEU A 232 -13.16 16.86 13.87
N ARG A 233 -13.65 17.77 14.71
CA ARG A 233 -14.52 18.89 14.27
C ARG A 233 -13.81 19.75 13.22
N HIS A 234 -12.57 20.11 13.47
CA HIS A 234 -11.79 20.89 12.52
C HIS A 234 -11.64 20.15 11.19
N TYR A 235 -11.31 18.85 11.21
CA TYR A 235 -11.21 18.02 10.01
C TYR A 235 -12.54 17.90 9.26
N LEU A 236 -13.65 17.74 9.98
CA LEU A 236 -14.99 17.69 9.41
C LEU A 236 -15.34 18.99 8.68
N VAL A 237 -15.09 20.14 9.29
CA VAL A 237 -15.45 21.44 8.71
C VAL A 237 -14.50 21.83 7.57
N SER A 238 -13.20 21.56 7.71
CA SER A 238 -12.19 22.02 6.76
C SER A 238 -12.00 21.10 5.55
N THR A 239 -12.22 19.79 5.69
CA THR A 239 -11.80 18.81 4.69
C THR A 239 -12.91 17.80 4.35
N LEU A 240 -13.34 16.99 5.32
CA LEU A 240 -14.24 15.86 5.05
C LEU A 240 -15.63 16.33 4.61
N GLY A 241 -16.25 17.24 5.38
CA GLY A 241 -17.60 17.74 5.14
C GLY A 241 -17.76 18.38 3.77
N PRO A 242 -16.91 19.37 3.39
CA PRO A 242 -16.95 19.96 2.06
C PRO A 242 -16.80 18.94 0.93
N TYR A 243 -15.91 17.95 1.12
CA TYR A 243 -15.69 16.91 0.11
C TYR A 243 -16.89 15.96 -0.04
N VAL A 244 -17.46 15.49 1.08
CA VAL A 244 -18.67 14.64 1.08
C VAL A 244 -19.86 15.38 0.46
N ALA A 245 -20.03 16.67 0.78
CA ALA A 245 -21.07 17.50 0.18
C ALA A 245 -20.89 17.61 -1.34
N ASN A 246 -19.66 17.85 -1.81
CA ASN A 246 -19.34 17.92 -3.24
C ASN A 246 -19.69 16.61 -3.96
N VAL A 247 -19.16 15.47 -3.49
CA VAL A 247 -19.38 14.17 -4.14
C VAL A 247 -20.86 13.78 -4.14
N THR A 248 -21.57 14.02 -3.04
CA THR A 248 -22.98 13.66 -2.92
C THR A 248 -23.86 14.55 -3.82
N ALA A 249 -23.56 15.85 -3.87
CA ALA A 249 -24.23 16.77 -4.78
C ALA A 249 -23.95 16.40 -6.24
N ALA A 250 -22.70 16.14 -6.61
CA ALA A 250 -22.33 15.73 -7.96
C ALA A 250 -23.02 14.43 -8.39
N ALA A 251 -23.07 13.42 -7.52
CA ALA A 251 -23.78 12.17 -7.78
C ALA A 251 -25.29 12.40 -7.99
N ARG A 252 -25.89 13.30 -7.20
CA ARG A 252 -27.30 13.69 -7.32
C ARG A 252 -27.58 14.41 -8.63
N GLU A 253 -26.79 15.44 -8.95
CA GLU A 253 -26.92 16.20 -10.20
C GLU A 253 -26.72 15.31 -11.43
N CYS A 254 -25.75 14.38 -11.39
CA CYS A 254 -25.56 13.42 -12.46
C CYS A 254 -26.77 12.48 -12.60
N SER A 255 -27.31 11.98 -11.48
CA SER A 255 -28.51 11.14 -11.48
C SER A 255 -29.71 11.86 -12.12
N TYR A 256 -30.01 13.09 -11.74
CA TYR A 256 -31.11 13.85 -12.34
C TYR A 256 -30.84 14.26 -13.78
N GLY A 257 -29.65 14.76 -14.08
CA GLY A 257 -29.30 15.33 -15.38
C GLY A 257 -29.06 14.31 -16.48
N GLN A 258 -28.48 13.14 -16.16
CA GLN A 258 -28.14 12.11 -17.15
C GLN A 258 -29.04 10.86 -17.03
N CYS A 259 -29.50 10.54 -15.82
CA CYS A 259 -30.26 9.32 -15.53
C CYS A 259 -31.73 9.58 -15.16
N HIS A 260 -32.27 10.77 -15.45
CA HIS A 260 -33.64 11.21 -15.17
C HIS A 260 -34.07 11.04 -13.70
N GLY A 261 -33.12 10.96 -12.75
CA GLY A 261 -33.38 10.68 -11.34
C GLY A 261 -33.74 9.21 -11.06
N HIS A 262 -33.64 8.34 -12.05
CA HIS A 262 -34.07 6.94 -12.01
C HIS A 262 -32.90 5.95 -12.09
N GLY A 263 -31.67 6.44 -11.86
CA GLY A 263 -30.48 5.61 -11.81
C GLY A 263 -29.29 6.33 -11.18
N ARG A 264 -28.24 5.56 -10.92
CA ARG A 264 -26.93 6.09 -10.48
C ARG A 264 -26.01 6.27 -11.67
N CYS A 265 -25.20 7.31 -11.64
CA CYS A 265 -24.08 7.43 -12.57
C CYS A 265 -22.96 6.49 -12.15
N VAL A 266 -22.44 5.73 -13.11
CA VAL A 266 -21.35 4.78 -12.93
C VAL A 266 -20.32 5.04 -14.01
N ARG A 267 -19.04 5.09 -13.61
CA ARG A 267 -17.93 5.32 -14.52
C ARG A 267 -17.91 4.26 -15.61
N ARG A 268 -17.81 4.69 -16.88
CA ARG A 268 -17.82 3.79 -18.04
C ARG A 268 -16.64 2.84 -18.05
N GLN A 269 -15.45 3.37 -17.78
CA GLN A 269 -14.21 2.61 -17.70
C GLN A 269 -13.73 2.56 -16.25
N PRO A 270 -13.96 1.45 -15.54
CA PRO A 270 -13.56 1.35 -14.15
C PRO A 270 -12.07 1.62 -13.92
N GLN A 271 -11.20 1.38 -14.90
CA GLN A 271 -9.74 1.57 -14.81
C GLN A 271 -9.30 3.04 -14.92
N GLU A 272 -10.14 3.93 -15.44
CA GLU A 272 -9.83 5.36 -15.59
C GLU A 272 -10.03 6.11 -14.27
N LEU A 273 -9.05 6.02 -13.37
CA LEU A 273 -9.10 6.59 -12.02
C LEU A 273 -9.27 8.13 -11.97
N GLY A 274 -9.06 8.83 -13.09
CA GLY A 274 -9.22 10.28 -13.19
C GLY A 274 -10.68 10.76 -13.28
N SER A 275 -11.61 9.88 -13.65
CA SER A 275 -13.03 10.22 -13.82
C SER A 275 -13.77 10.03 -12.49
N LEU A 276 -14.10 11.13 -11.83
CA LEU A 276 -14.73 11.16 -10.50
C LEU A 276 -15.99 12.03 -10.52
N LEU A 277 -16.94 11.74 -9.62
CA LEU A 277 -18.15 12.53 -9.47
C LEU A 277 -17.86 13.75 -8.57
N HIS A 278 -17.37 14.82 -9.18
CA HIS A 278 -17.20 16.13 -8.53
C HIS A 278 -17.94 17.22 -9.30
N LEU A 279 -18.41 18.24 -8.58
CA LEU A 279 -19.02 19.42 -9.20
C LEU A 279 -17.98 20.15 -10.05
N SER A 280 -18.15 20.15 -11.38
CA SER A 280 -17.27 20.85 -12.33
C SER A 280 -18.11 21.72 -13.29
N PRO A 281 -17.68 22.96 -13.58
CA PRO A 281 -18.44 23.91 -14.41
C PRO A 281 -18.26 23.72 -15.93
N GLY A 282 -17.75 22.57 -16.39
CA GLY A 282 -17.45 22.31 -17.80
C GLY A 282 -18.66 21.89 -18.65
N ALA A 283 -18.54 21.98 -19.97
CA ALA A 283 -19.54 21.47 -20.90
C ALA A 283 -19.56 19.92 -20.86
N ASN A 284 -20.72 19.36 -20.49
CA ASN A 284 -20.98 17.93 -20.25
C ASN A 284 -20.06 17.26 -19.20
N PRO A 285 -20.20 17.60 -17.91
CA PRO A 285 -19.34 17.09 -16.83
C PRO A 285 -19.46 15.57 -16.62
N TRP A 286 -20.48 14.94 -17.17
CA TRP A 286 -20.83 13.53 -16.94
C TRP A 286 -20.51 12.62 -18.13
N ALA A 287 -19.75 13.07 -19.12
CA ALA A 287 -19.44 12.29 -20.33
C ALA A 287 -18.75 10.94 -20.04
N ALA A 288 -17.92 10.87 -18.99
CA ALA A 288 -17.23 9.66 -18.56
C ALA A 288 -18.15 8.64 -17.83
N PHE A 289 -19.42 8.98 -17.62
CA PHE A 289 -20.38 8.19 -16.87
C PHE A 289 -21.49 7.61 -17.76
N ARG A 290 -22.07 6.52 -17.28
CA ARG A 290 -23.29 5.89 -17.81
C ARG A 290 -24.27 5.67 -16.68
N CYS A 291 -25.54 5.45 -17.00
CA CYS A 291 -26.54 5.17 -15.99
C CYS A 291 -26.62 3.69 -15.64
N HIS A 292 -26.74 3.41 -14.35
CA HIS A 292 -27.17 2.15 -13.78
C HIS A 292 -28.55 2.36 -13.16
N CYS A 293 -29.58 1.88 -13.82
CA CYS A 293 -30.96 2.19 -13.48
C CYS A 293 -31.41 1.51 -12.20
N TYR A 294 -32.27 2.19 -11.45
CA TYR A 294 -32.97 1.59 -10.32
C TYR A 294 -33.97 0.53 -10.81
N HIS A 295 -34.44 -0.30 -9.88
CA HIS A 295 -35.45 -1.30 -10.17
C HIS A 295 -36.68 -0.68 -10.84
N GLY A 296 -37.17 -1.32 -11.91
CA GLY A 296 -38.31 -0.84 -12.68
C GLY A 296 -37.98 0.24 -13.73
N TRP A 297 -36.70 0.60 -13.91
CA TRP A 297 -36.27 1.57 -14.92
C TRP A 297 -35.25 0.98 -15.89
N ALA A 298 -35.29 1.45 -17.14
CA ALA A 298 -34.47 0.94 -18.23
C ALA A 298 -34.11 2.03 -19.27
N GLY A 299 -33.22 1.66 -20.19
CA GLY A 299 -32.67 2.54 -21.23
C GLY A 299 -31.38 3.25 -20.80
N GLU A 300 -30.67 3.85 -21.75
CA GLU A 300 -29.35 4.48 -21.49
C GLU A 300 -29.37 5.60 -20.45
N GLY A 301 -30.49 6.32 -20.36
CA GLY A 301 -30.72 7.38 -19.37
C GLY A 301 -31.77 7.02 -18.31
N CYS A 302 -32.19 5.76 -18.19
CA CYS A 302 -33.23 5.33 -17.25
C CYS A 302 -34.59 6.04 -17.39
N ALA A 303 -34.96 6.47 -18.60
CA ALA A 303 -36.22 7.16 -18.85
C ALA A 303 -37.42 6.24 -19.04
N GLN A 304 -37.19 4.94 -19.29
CA GLN A 304 -38.26 3.99 -19.60
C GLN A 304 -38.64 3.21 -18.35
N GLN A 305 -39.93 3.13 -18.06
CA GLN A 305 -40.44 2.33 -16.94
C GLN A 305 -40.67 0.89 -17.42
N GLY A 306 -39.87 -0.04 -16.93
CA GLY A 306 -39.94 -1.45 -17.28
C GLY A 306 -41.06 -2.16 -16.51
N TRP A 307 -42.12 -2.57 -17.20
CA TRP A 307 -43.04 -3.58 -16.69
C TRP A 307 -42.31 -4.93 -16.68
N LEU A 308 -42.10 -5.51 -15.50
CA LEU A 308 -41.88 -6.95 -15.38
C LEU A 308 -43.20 -7.62 -15.83
N SER A 309 -43.29 -8.05 -17.08
CA SER A 309 -44.34 -8.98 -17.49
C SER A 309 -44.26 -10.23 -16.61
N PRO A 310 -45.38 -10.79 -16.12
CA PRO A 310 -45.33 -12.05 -15.40
C PRO A 310 -44.80 -13.13 -16.33
N ALA A 311 -43.79 -13.85 -15.86
CA ALA A 311 -43.08 -14.95 -16.50
C ALA A 311 -43.77 -15.54 -17.75
N THR A 312 -43.23 -15.25 -18.93
CA THR A 312 -43.54 -16.05 -20.13
C THR A 312 -43.02 -17.47 -19.87
N SER A 313 -43.94 -18.44 -19.89
CA SER A 313 -43.72 -19.82 -19.50
C SER A 313 -42.46 -20.43 -20.12
N CYS A 314 -41.56 -20.95 -19.29
CA CYS A 314 -40.51 -21.86 -19.76
C CYS A 314 -41.17 -23.14 -20.30
N GLN A 315 -41.04 -23.38 -21.61
CA GLN A 315 -41.40 -24.68 -22.20
C GLN A 315 -40.29 -25.69 -21.88
N VAL A 316 -40.69 -26.82 -21.28
CA VAL A 316 -39.81 -27.95 -20.95
C VAL A 316 -39.62 -28.82 -22.21
N PRO A 317 -38.38 -29.12 -22.67
CA PRO A 317 -38.15 -30.18 -23.64
C PRO A 317 -38.29 -31.54 -22.95
N ALA A 318 -39.06 -32.43 -23.57
CA ALA A 318 -39.34 -33.76 -23.08
C ALA A 318 -38.14 -34.71 -23.20
N HIS A 319 -38.00 -35.57 -22.18
CA HIS A 319 -37.28 -36.85 -22.14
C HIS A 319 -35.73 -36.86 -22.07
N ALA A 320 -35.23 -37.20 -20.88
CA ALA A 320 -34.12 -38.13 -20.71
C ALA A 320 -34.38 -38.99 -19.45
N HIS A 321 -34.32 -40.30 -19.59
CA HIS A 321 -34.62 -41.29 -18.54
C HIS A 321 -33.56 -41.31 -17.43
N SER A 322 -33.99 -41.24 -16.17
CA SER A 322 -33.19 -41.56 -14.98
C SER A 322 -33.55 -42.96 -14.49
N LEU A 323 -32.54 -43.84 -14.36
CA LEU A 323 -32.61 -45.07 -13.57
C LEU A 323 -32.47 -44.69 -12.09
N TYR A 324 -33.25 -45.35 -11.24
CA TYR A 324 -33.48 -45.12 -9.80
C TYR A 324 -34.55 -44.07 -9.48
N GLY A 325 -35.67 -44.57 -8.97
CA GLY A 325 -36.77 -43.79 -8.43
C GLY A 325 -36.79 -43.81 -6.91
N HIS A 326 -37.01 -42.65 -6.30
CA HIS A 326 -38.13 -42.42 -5.39
C HIS A 326 -38.37 -40.90 -5.22
N LYS A 327 -39.66 -40.55 -5.22
CA LYS A 327 -40.37 -39.25 -5.11
C LYS A 327 -40.18 -38.60 -3.71
N ASP A 328 -40.26 -37.29 -3.42
CA ASP A 328 -41.07 -36.15 -3.95
C ASP A 328 -40.39 -34.76 -3.74
N LEU A 329 -40.49 -33.93 -4.80
CA LEU A 329 -40.60 -32.46 -4.95
C LEU A 329 -40.06 -31.43 -3.91
N THR A 330 -39.19 -30.53 -4.39
CA THR A 330 -39.55 -29.14 -4.77
C THR A 330 -38.64 -28.65 -5.91
N SER A 331 -39.26 -28.07 -6.95
CA SER A 331 -38.61 -27.59 -8.18
C SER A 331 -37.61 -26.48 -7.88
N SER A 332 -36.35 -26.66 -8.28
CA SER A 332 -35.38 -25.58 -8.36
C SER A 332 -35.65 -24.78 -9.64
N ASP A 333 -36.49 -23.76 -9.54
CA ASP A 333 -36.72 -22.79 -10.61
C ASP A 333 -35.53 -21.82 -10.70
N THR A 334 -34.37 -22.33 -11.12
CA THR A 334 -33.18 -21.51 -11.37
C THR A 334 -33.04 -21.26 -12.87
N CYS A 335 -33.77 -20.28 -13.40
CA CYS A 335 -33.42 -19.68 -14.69
C CYS A 335 -32.29 -18.67 -14.46
N LEU A 336 -31.08 -18.97 -14.93
CA LEU A 336 -29.99 -18.00 -14.99
C LEU A 336 -30.25 -17.02 -16.14
N PRO A 337 -30.41 -15.71 -15.90
CA PRO A 337 -30.36 -14.76 -16.99
C PRO A 337 -28.92 -14.73 -17.54
N GLN A 338 -28.78 -14.93 -18.85
CA GLN A 338 -27.56 -14.57 -19.56
C GLN A 338 -27.40 -13.05 -19.51
N GLY A 339 -26.76 -12.55 -18.46
CA GLY A 339 -26.24 -11.20 -18.44
C GLY A 339 -24.92 -11.17 -19.20
N THR A 340 -24.91 -10.51 -20.36
CA THR A 340 -23.67 -10.07 -21.02
C THR A 340 -23.02 -8.99 -20.15
N TRP A 341 -22.27 -9.42 -19.14
CA TRP A 341 -21.40 -8.55 -18.36
C TRP A 341 -19.96 -8.94 -18.64
N GLY A 342 -19.32 -8.21 -19.57
CA GLY A 342 -17.87 -8.13 -19.64
C GLY A 342 -17.39 -7.27 -18.47
N TRP A 343 -16.77 -7.92 -17.49
CA TRP A 343 -16.03 -7.29 -16.40
C TRP A 343 -14.54 -7.41 -16.64
#